data_AF-A0AA86PY15-F1
#
_entry.id   AF-A0AA86PY15-F1
#
_cell.length_a   1.000
_cell.length_b   1.000
_cell.length_c   1.000
_cell.angle_alpha   90.00
_cell.angle_beta   90.00
_cell.angle_gamma   90.00
#
_symmetry.space_group_name_H-M   'P 1'
#
loop_
_entity.id
_entity.type
_entity.pdbx_description
1 polymer ?
#
loop_
_entity_poly.entity_id
_entity_poly.type
_entity_poly.pdbx_seq_one_letter_code
_entity_poly.pdbx_strand_id
1 'polypeptide(L)'
;MQNDYNQSMIQKYENSVYKERLGVFKDSQLTSLGFLDLLNVKSLYASECDNITFKHQSNIEQLHIQDSMVNLKHIHNLIRLKYLKVSEISISDFKPLKKLANIVILNLNKTHLKNLKYLSSLQTLTELYANQNEIADVQLIKSLKELKILNLSHNQLKDVANLKYLTKLEQLSLQFNEIIDISFVKHLPAIKQLQLQNNKIMSVQALEFANFNELNLKQNYIQNFNPICKHKKYIKESYNLADQNTPTNILIKIQMKLNAIHNAEDKTLQMKILQTIDIQTMKDRITKSIVKQYDQLKGCFKQLINALQSQYQHSQ
;
A
#
# COMPACT_ATOMS: atom_id res chain seq x y z
N MET A 1 -3.30 -8.69 -13.14
CA MET A 1 -4.33 -9.03 -12.13
C MET A 1 -4.24 -8.19 -10.85
N GLN A 2 -3.06 -7.75 -10.37
CA GLN A 2 -2.95 -6.98 -9.10
C GLN A 2 -2.70 -5.46 -9.26
N ASN A 3 -2.29 -4.98 -10.44
CA ASN A 3 -2.30 -3.55 -10.78
C ASN A 3 -3.70 -3.04 -11.16
N ASP A 4 -4.61 -3.96 -11.50
CA ASP A 4 -5.88 -3.61 -12.14
C ASP A 4 -6.91 -3.03 -11.16
N TYR A 5 -6.83 -3.33 -9.85
CA TYR A 5 -7.84 -2.90 -8.87
C TYR A 5 -7.71 -1.42 -8.47
N ASN A 6 -6.49 -0.96 -8.18
CA ASN A 6 -6.21 0.46 -7.92
C ASN A 6 -6.34 1.31 -9.20
N GLN A 7 -5.98 0.74 -10.36
CA GLN A 7 -6.31 1.37 -11.65
C GLN A 7 -7.82 1.50 -11.81
N SER A 8 -8.64 0.49 -11.48
CA SER A 8 -10.10 0.52 -11.66
C SER A 8 -10.80 1.67 -10.92
N MET A 9 -10.36 2.03 -9.70
CA MET A 9 -10.97 3.12 -8.92
C MET A 9 -10.53 4.50 -9.38
N ILE A 10 -9.23 4.68 -9.66
CA ILE A 10 -8.71 5.90 -10.32
C ILE A 10 -9.39 6.08 -11.67
N GLN A 11 -9.54 5.00 -12.44
CA GLN A 11 -10.15 4.99 -13.76
C GLN A 11 -11.67 5.22 -13.71
N LYS A 12 -12.38 4.81 -12.65
CA LYS A 12 -13.79 5.19 -12.43
C LYS A 12 -13.95 6.69 -12.17
N TYR A 13 -13.06 7.29 -11.38
CA TYR A 13 -13.07 8.73 -11.14
C TYR A 13 -12.67 9.51 -12.40
N GLU A 14 -11.57 9.09 -13.08
CA GLU A 14 -11.13 9.62 -14.37
C GLU A 14 -12.28 9.54 -15.41
N ASN A 15 -12.98 8.41 -15.52
CA ASN A 15 -14.09 8.21 -16.46
C ASN A 15 -15.33 9.07 -16.18
N SER A 16 -15.61 9.40 -14.91
CA SER A 16 -16.74 10.27 -14.54
C SER A 16 -16.49 11.76 -14.82
N VAL A 17 -15.22 12.15 -14.95
CA VAL A 17 -14.73 13.53 -15.03
C VAL A 17 -14.64 14.08 -16.46
N TYR A 18 -14.67 13.23 -17.50
CA TYR A 18 -14.52 13.62 -18.91
C TYR A 18 -15.62 14.56 -19.48
N LYS A 19 -16.51 15.12 -18.66
CA LYS A 19 -17.71 15.86 -19.13
C LYS A 19 -17.65 17.39 -19.06
N GLU A 20 -16.58 18.02 -18.56
CA GLU A 20 -16.46 19.49 -18.56
C GLU A 20 -15.19 19.96 -19.26
N ARG A 21 -15.31 20.95 -20.18
CA ARG A 21 -14.27 21.54 -21.07
C ARG A 21 -12.84 21.12 -20.70
N LEU A 22 -12.32 20.12 -21.42
CA LEU A 22 -10.99 19.55 -21.26
C LEU A 22 -9.97 20.34 -22.07
N GLY A 23 -8.89 20.78 -21.41
CA GLY A 23 -7.65 21.16 -22.09
C GLY A 23 -6.66 20.00 -22.00
N VAL A 24 -6.26 19.44 -23.15
CA VAL A 24 -5.17 18.46 -23.23
C VAL A 24 -4.00 19.14 -23.93
N PHE A 25 -2.87 19.24 -23.25
CA PHE A 25 -1.67 19.86 -23.80
C PHE A 25 -0.50 18.88 -23.78
N LYS A 26 0.16 18.76 -24.93
CA LYS A 26 1.34 17.95 -25.18
C LYS A 26 2.31 18.78 -26.01
N ASP A 27 3.10 19.65 -25.37
CA ASP A 27 4.13 20.41 -26.10
C ASP A 27 5.16 21.05 -25.15
N SER A 28 6.44 20.98 -25.54
CA SER A 28 7.58 21.56 -24.82
C SER A 28 7.62 23.10 -24.88
N GLN A 29 6.79 23.72 -25.73
CA GLN A 29 6.71 25.18 -25.86
C GLN A 29 5.76 25.87 -24.86
N LEU A 30 5.02 25.12 -24.03
CA LEU A 30 4.15 25.68 -22.97
C LEU A 30 4.94 26.10 -21.73
N THR A 31 6.00 26.88 -21.93
CA THR A 31 6.85 27.43 -20.87
C THR A 31 6.15 28.51 -20.03
N SER A 32 4.98 28.99 -20.47
CA SER A 32 4.09 29.80 -19.64
C SER A 32 2.62 29.56 -19.99
N LEU A 33 1.83 29.15 -19.00
CA LEU A 33 0.37 28.97 -19.16
C LEU A 33 -0.40 30.30 -19.22
N GLY A 34 0.23 31.42 -19.61
CA GLY A 34 -0.45 32.72 -19.68
C GLY A 34 -1.69 32.72 -20.58
N PHE A 35 -1.79 31.76 -21.50
CA PHE A 35 -2.96 31.56 -22.36
C PHE A 35 -4.12 30.79 -21.71
N LEU A 36 -3.92 30.04 -20.61
CA LEU A 36 -5.00 29.30 -19.94
C LEU A 36 -5.91 30.17 -19.08
N ASP A 37 -5.44 31.36 -18.69
CA ASP A 37 -6.26 32.35 -17.97
C ASP A 37 -7.50 32.79 -18.79
N LEU A 38 -7.50 32.54 -20.10
CA LEU A 38 -8.56 32.90 -21.03
C LEU A 38 -9.61 31.79 -21.28
N LEU A 39 -9.38 30.54 -20.86
CA LEU A 39 -10.13 29.40 -21.42
C LEU A 39 -11.24 28.82 -20.53
N ASN A 40 -11.43 29.35 -19.31
CA ASN A 40 -12.44 28.88 -18.35
C ASN A 40 -12.46 27.33 -18.22
N VAL A 41 -11.26 26.74 -18.24
CA VAL A 41 -11.05 25.28 -18.17
C VAL A 41 -11.17 24.83 -16.73
N LYS A 42 -11.97 23.78 -16.50
CA LYS A 42 -12.13 23.17 -15.18
C LYS A 42 -11.21 21.98 -14.96
N SER A 43 -10.86 21.26 -16.03
CA SER A 43 -9.98 20.09 -15.98
C SER A 43 -8.84 20.22 -17.00
N LEU A 44 -7.61 20.16 -16.49
CA LEU A 44 -6.38 20.31 -17.27
C LEU A 44 -5.54 19.04 -17.20
N TYR A 45 -5.19 18.49 -18.36
CA TYR A 45 -4.20 17.42 -18.50
C TYR A 45 -2.93 17.96 -19.16
N ALA A 46 -1.82 17.84 -18.46
CA ALA A 46 -0.51 18.24 -18.92
C ALA A 46 0.45 17.05 -18.94
N SER A 47 1.08 16.81 -20.08
CA SER A 47 2.16 15.83 -20.21
C SER A 47 3.26 16.34 -21.12
N GLU A 48 4.51 15.90 -20.88
CA GLU A 48 5.68 16.30 -21.67
C GLU A 48 5.86 17.83 -21.74
N CYS A 49 5.50 18.54 -20.67
CA CYS A 49 5.59 20.00 -20.58
C CYS A 49 6.74 20.42 -19.67
N ASP A 50 7.60 21.31 -20.13
CA ASP A 50 8.69 21.85 -19.31
C ASP A 50 8.24 23.07 -18.51
N ASN A 51 8.42 23.02 -17.18
CA ASN A 51 8.27 24.16 -16.27
C ASN A 51 6.90 24.84 -16.31
N ILE A 52 5.82 24.05 -16.23
CA ILE A 52 4.46 24.59 -16.08
C ILE A 52 4.38 25.54 -14.86
N THR A 53 3.87 26.76 -15.08
CA THR A 53 3.64 27.75 -14.02
C THR A 53 2.22 28.32 -14.07
N PHE A 54 1.60 28.50 -12.89
CA PHE A 54 0.23 29.02 -12.72
C PHE A 54 0.26 30.45 -12.18
N LYS A 55 0.76 31.42 -12.94
CA LYS A 55 1.07 32.78 -12.41
C LYS A 55 -0.16 33.60 -12.02
N HIS A 56 -1.35 33.30 -12.56
CA HIS A 56 -2.60 33.99 -12.27
C HIS A 56 -3.65 33.02 -11.70
N GLN A 57 -4.71 33.57 -11.11
CA GLN A 57 -5.80 32.78 -10.55
C GLN A 57 -6.59 32.09 -11.66
N SER A 58 -6.93 30.82 -11.44
CA SER A 58 -7.64 30.01 -12.44
C SER A 58 -8.85 29.29 -11.84
N ASN A 59 -9.83 29.01 -12.70
CA ASN A 59 -11.03 28.22 -12.37
C ASN A 59 -10.78 26.70 -12.43
N ILE A 60 -9.55 26.25 -12.63
CA ILE A 60 -9.20 24.84 -12.66
C ILE A 60 -9.58 24.18 -11.33
N GLU A 61 -10.42 23.16 -11.42
CA GLU A 61 -10.83 22.31 -10.31
C GLU A 61 -10.04 20.99 -10.30
N GLN A 62 -9.52 20.57 -11.46
CA GLN A 62 -8.82 19.30 -11.61
C GLN A 62 -7.56 19.46 -12.47
N LEU A 63 -6.44 18.98 -11.96
CA LEU A 63 -5.14 19.09 -12.61
C LEU A 63 -4.44 17.74 -12.62
N HIS A 64 -4.15 17.24 -13.81
CA HIS A 64 -3.40 16.02 -14.04
C HIS A 64 -2.06 16.40 -14.68
N ILE A 65 -0.96 15.99 -14.08
CA ILE A 65 0.37 16.19 -14.61
C ILE A 65 1.15 14.88 -14.62
N GLN A 66 1.67 14.54 -15.79
CA GLN A 66 2.45 13.33 -16.02
C GLN A 66 3.72 13.67 -16.81
N ASP A 67 4.84 12.99 -16.55
CA ASP A 67 6.04 13.05 -17.40
C ASP A 67 6.53 14.49 -17.70
N SER A 68 6.41 15.40 -16.74
CA SER A 68 6.67 16.84 -16.88
C SER A 68 7.40 17.37 -15.65
N MET A 69 8.45 18.17 -15.79
CA MET A 69 9.04 18.85 -14.63
C MET A 69 8.09 19.97 -14.16
N VAL A 70 7.51 19.80 -12.97
CA VAL A 70 6.52 20.76 -12.43
C VAL A 70 7.12 21.59 -11.31
N ASN A 71 7.12 22.90 -11.52
CA ASN A 71 7.37 23.85 -10.45
C ASN A 71 6.06 24.21 -9.73
N LEU A 72 5.83 23.60 -8.57
CA LEU A 72 4.62 23.84 -7.78
C LEU A 72 4.54 25.24 -7.14
N LYS A 73 5.56 26.11 -7.28
CA LYS A 73 5.64 27.42 -6.60
C LYS A 73 4.34 28.23 -6.68
N HIS A 74 3.66 28.19 -7.83
CA HIS A 74 2.45 28.97 -8.09
C HIS A 74 1.14 28.16 -8.00
N ILE A 75 1.17 26.90 -7.59
CA ILE A 75 -0.03 26.04 -7.56
C ILE A 75 -1.14 26.58 -6.64
N HIS A 76 -0.79 27.43 -5.67
CA HIS A 76 -1.72 28.11 -4.77
C HIS A 76 -2.67 29.10 -5.47
N ASN A 77 -2.38 29.48 -6.72
CA ASN A 77 -3.29 30.31 -7.52
C ASN A 77 -4.49 29.50 -8.06
N LEU A 78 -4.44 28.17 -8.00
CA LEU A 78 -5.54 27.29 -8.36
C LEU A 78 -6.51 27.17 -7.18
N ILE A 79 -7.16 28.28 -6.83
CA ILE A 79 -7.97 28.43 -5.62
C ILE A 79 -9.18 27.48 -5.56
N ARG A 80 -9.63 26.97 -6.71
CA ARG A 80 -10.73 26.01 -6.84
C ARG A 80 -10.28 24.55 -6.98
N LEU A 81 -8.98 24.28 -6.92
CA LEU A 81 -8.43 22.94 -7.14
C LEU A 81 -8.91 21.96 -6.08
N LYS A 82 -9.66 20.95 -6.52
CA LYS A 82 -10.17 19.84 -5.70
C LYS A 82 -9.46 18.53 -5.99
N TYR A 83 -8.94 18.35 -7.20
CA TYR A 83 -8.22 17.16 -7.60
C TYR A 83 -6.85 17.53 -8.17
N LEU A 84 -5.80 16.89 -7.65
CA LEU A 84 -4.44 17.02 -8.15
C LEU A 84 -3.82 15.63 -8.30
N LYS A 85 -3.41 15.28 -9.51
CA LYS A 85 -2.57 14.11 -9.80
C LYS A 85 -1.24 14.58 -10.37
N VAL A 86 -0.17 14.21 -9.69
CA VAL A 86 1.21 14.37 -10.16
C VAL A 86 1.88 13.00 -10.00
N SER A 87 2.28 12.40 -11.11
CA SER A 87 2.91 11.07 -11.09
C SER A 87 4.13 10.98 -11.99
N GLU A 88 5.08 10.14 -11.60
CA GLU A 88 6.27 9.79 -12.41
C GLU A 88 7.23 10.97 -12.64
N ILE A 89 7.33 11.86 -11.65
CA ILE A 89 8.09 13.12 -11.73
C ILE A 89 8.93 13.31 -10.45
N SER A 90 10.12 13.89 -10.59
CA SER A 90 10.87 14.44 -9.44
C SER A 90 10.32 15.83 -9.09
N ILE A 91 9.55 15.92 -7.99
CA ILE A 91 9.09 17.21 -7.45
C ILE A 91 10.20 17.79 -6.57
N SER A 92 10.78 18.91 -6.97
CA SER A 92 11.89 19.54 -6.25
C SER A 92 11.46 20.20 -4.93
N ASP A 93 10.24 20.72 -4.84
CA ASP A 93 9.70 21.32 -3.62
C ASP A 93 8.19 21.08 -3.45
N PHE A 94 7.84 20.38 -2.38
CA PHE A 94 6.45 20.09 -1.99
C PHE A 94 5.84 21.19 -1.09
N LYS A 95 6.62 22.18 -0.59
CA LYS A 95 6.10 23.25 0.28
C LYS A 95 4.84 23.94 -0.24
N PRO A 96 4.69 24.22 -1.55
CA PRO A 96 3.51 24.90 -2.06
C PRO A 96 2.19 24.12 -1.82
N LEU A 97 2.25 22.78 -1.67
CA LEU A 97 1.07 21.96 -1.43
C LEU A 97 0.31 22.38 -0.16
N LYS A 98 0.99 22.90 0.86
CA LYS A 98 0.34 23.37 2.11
C LYS A 98 -0.78 24.39 1.89
N LYS A 99 -0.74 25.11 0.76
CA LYS A 99 -1.69 26.17 0.42
C LYS A 99 -2.95 25.67 -0.29
N LEU A 100 -3.04 24.39 -0.63
CA LEU A 100 -4.18 23.80 -1.35
C LEU A 100 -5.35 23.47 -0.40
N ALA A 101 -5.89 24.49 0.27
CA ALA A 101 -6.86 24.33 1.35
C ALA A 101 -8.18 23.62 0.96
N ASN A 102 -8.51 23.57 -0.34
CA ASN A 102 -9.75 22.99 -0.87
C ASN A 102 -9.54 21.62 -1.54
N ILE A 103 -8.33 21.05 -1.47
CA ILE A 103 -8.02 19.79 -2.14
C ILE A 103 -8.76 18.62 -1.47
N VAL A 104 -9.42 17.81 -2.28
CA VAL A 104 -10.22 16.65 -1.83
C VAL A 104 -9.49 15.36 -2.18
N ILE A 105 -8.90 15.30 -3.37
CA ILE A 105 -8.18 14.13 -3.87
C ILE A 105 -6.78 14.55 -4.28
N LEU A 106 -5.77 13.88 -3.72
CA LEU A 106 -4.37 14.14 -3.99
C LEU A 106 -3.65 12.84 -4.35
N ASN A 107 -3.08 12.80 -5.55
CA ASN A 107 -2.27 11.71 -6.03
C ASN A 107 -0.84 12.20 -6.29
N LEU A 108 0.11 11.69 -5.51
CA LEU A 108 1.54 11.96 -5.50
C LEU A 108 2.34 10.64 -5.67
N ASN A 109 1.77 9.68 -6.40
CA ASN A 109 2.42 8.40 -6.63
C ASN A 109 3.75 8.57 -7.38
N LYS A 110 4.80 7.86 -6.97
CA LYS A 110 6.12 7.91 -7.63
C LYS A 110 6.68 9.33 -7.76
N THR A 111 6.70 10.09 -6.66
CA THR A 111 7.19 11.49 -6.63
C THR A 111 8.39 11.73 -5.73
N HIS A 112 9.02 10.68 -5.19
CA HIS A 112 10.11 10.76 -4.22
C HIS A 112 9.75 11.51 -2.92
N LEU A 113 8.47 11.52 -2.54
CA LEU A 113 8.02 12.15 -1.31
C LEU A 113 8.61 11.41 -0.09
N LYS A 114 9.29 12.13 0.80
CA LYS A 114 9.95 11.53 1.98
C LYS A 114 9.13 11.57 3.27
N ASN A 115 8.17 12.50 3.37
CA ASN A 115 7.31 12.65 4.55
C ASN A 115 6.08 13.50 4.22
N LEU A 116 5.07 13.44 5.09
CA LEU A 116 3.77 14.08 4.87
C LEU A 116 3.67 15.52 5.43
N LYS A 117 4.78 16.16 5.80
CA LYS A 117 4.75 17.46 6.50
C LYS A 117 4.15 18.61 5.68
N TYR A 118 4.11 18.45 4.37
CA TYR A 118 3.52 19.43 3.44
C TYR A 118 2.02 19.25 3.26
N LEU A 119 1.47 18.14 3.76
CA LEU A 119 0.06 17.80 3.61
C LEU A 119 -0.74 18.08 4.87
N SER A 120 -0.10 18.35 6.01
CA SER A 120 -0.78 18.43 7.32
C SER A 120 -1.82 19.56 7.47
N SER A 121 -1.88 20.51 6.54
CA SER A 121 -2.90 21.56 6.49
C SER A 121 -4.10 21.22 5.61
N LEU A 122 -4.09 20.09 4.90
CA LEU A 122 -5.10 19.71 3.91
C LEU A 122 -6.30 19.03 4.57
N GLN A 123 -7.04 19.78 5.38
CA GLN A 123 -8.11 19.24 6.23
C GLN A 123 -9.32 18.72 5.44
N THR A 124 -9.49 19.14 4.19
CA THR A 124 -10.55 18.67 3.27
C THR A 124 -10.21 17.38 2.53
N LEU A 125 -8.98 16.87 2.69
CA LEU A 125 -8.50 15.73 1.92
C LEU A 125 -9.21 14.44 2.33
N THR A 126 -9.91 13.82 1.38
CA THR A 126 -10.63 12.56 1.57
C THR A 126 -9.91 11.38 0.95
N GLU A 127 -9.08 11.61 -0.07
CA GLU A 127 -8.33 10.55 -0.76
C GLU A 127 -6.87 10.95 -0.97
N LEU A 128 -5.96 10.11 -0.49
CA LEU A 128 -4.52 10.31 -0.65
C LEU A 128 -3.88 9.05 -1.27
N TYR A 129 -3.29 9.24 -2.44
CA TYR A 129 -2.45 8.26 -3.10
C TYR A 129 -1.00 8.76 -3.07
N ALA A 130 -0.13 8.06 -2.35
CA ALA A 130 1.29 8.37 -2.27
C ALA A 130 2.13 7.08 -2.27
N ASN A 131 1.75 6.12 -3.11
CA ASN A 131 2.49 4.87 -3.27
C ASN A 131 3.79 5.04 -4.07
N GLN A 132 4.73 4.12 -3.85
CA GLN A 132 6.05 4.12 -4.51
C GLN A 132 6.82 5.42 -4.26
N ASN A 133 6.90 5.80 -2.98
CA ASN A 133 7.65 6.95 -2.51
C ASN A 133 8.72 6.51 -1.49
N GLU A 134 9.34 7.45 -0.80
CA GLU A 134 10.38 7.22 0.21
C GLU A 134 9.89 7.59 1.61
N ILE A 135 8.58 7.40 1.88
CA ILE A 135 7.95 7.80 3.14
C ILE A 135 8.32 6.79 4.22
N ALA A 136 9.00 7.27 5.26
CA ALA A 136 9.31 6.47 6.47
C ALA A 136 8.48 6.90 7.69
N ASP A 137 7.95 8.13 7.69
CA ASP A 137 7.22 8.72 8.81
C ASP A 137 5.86 9.29 8.38
N VAL A 138 4.82 8.86 9.10
CA VAL A 138 3.41 9.25 8.92
C VAL A 138 2.83 9.95 10.15
N GLN A 139 3.64 10.42 11.10
CA GLN A 139 3.15 11.05 12.34
C GLN A 139 2.15 12.19 12.10
N LEU A 140 2.36 12.97 11.04
CA LEU A 140 1.53 14.12 10.70
C LEU A 140 0.21 13.75 10.03
N ILE A 141 -0.01 12.49 9.65
CA ILE A 141 -1.24 12.04 8.99
C ILE A 141 -2.47 12.16 9.89
N LYS A 142 -2.28 12.18 11.22
CA LYS A 142 -3.35 12.37 12.22
C LYS A 142 -4.16 13.66 12.05
N SER A 143 -3.64 14.62 11.31
CA SER A 143 -4.32 15.88 10.97
C SER A 143 -5.39 15.72 9.88
N LEU A 144 -5.29 14.67 9.05
CA LEU A 144 -6.13 14.45 7.86
C LEU A 144 -7.37 13.62 8.20
N LYS A 145 -8.19 14.13 9.12
CA LYS A 145 -9.31 13.40 9.74
C LYS A 145 -10.42 12.99 8.78
N GLU A 146 -10.51 13.63 7.61
CA GLU A 146 -11.52 13.36 6.59
C GLU A 146 -11.12 12.24 5.61
N LEU A 147 -9.92 11.66 5.75
CA LEU A 147 -9.45 10.58 4.87
C LEU A 147 -10.37 9.36 4.94
N LYS A 148 -10.82 8.94 3.76
CA LYS A 148 -11.57 7.70 3.49
C LYS A 148 -10.74 6.68 2.72
N ILE A 149 -9.84 7.14 1.84
CA ILE A 149 -8.96 6.30 1.05
C ILE A 149 -7.52 6.74 1.26
N LEU A 150 -6.66 5.79 1.64
CA LEU A 150 -5.24 6.03 1.83
C LEU A 150 -4.41 4.91 1.20
N ASN A 151 -3.54 5.27 0.27
CA ASN A 151 -2.58 4.36 -0.32
C ASN A 151 -1.14 4.85 -0.07
N LEU A 152 -0.43 4.12 0.79
CA LEU A 152 0.98 4.33 1.12
C LEU A 152 1.80 3.06 0.82
N SER A 153 1.37 2.26 -0.14
CA SER A 153 2.09 1.06 -0.54
C SER A 153 3.45 1.37 -1.17
N HIS A 154 4.39 0.42 -1.11
CA HIS A 154 5.76 0.60 -1.62
C HIS A 154 6.43 1.85 -1.03
N ASN A 155 6.53 1.89 0.30
CA ASN A 155 7.23 2.93 1.05
C ASN A 155 8.17 2.25 2.07
N GLN A 156 8.65 2.99 3.07
CA GLN A 156 9.61 2.52 4.08
C GLN A 156 9.00 2.57 5.49
N LEU A 157 7.68 2.35 5.59
CA LEU A 157 6.94 2.50 6.85
C LEU A 157 7.23 1.36 7.81
N LYS A 158 7.49 1.71 9.08
CA LYS A 158 7.66 0.76 10.20
C LYS A 158 6.64 1.02 11.30
N ASP A 159 6.56 2.27 11.74
CA ASP A 159 5.56 2.73 12.71
C ASP A 159 4.40 3.42 11.98
N VAL A 160 3.21 2.86 12.17
CA VAL A 160 1.95 3.35 11.61
C VAL A 160 0.89 3.58 12.69
N ALA A 161 1.29 3.65 13.97
CA ALA A 161 0.38 3.80 15.10
C ALA A 161 -0.51 5.05 15.00
N ASN A 162 -0.01 6.11 14.35
CA ASN A 162 -0.75 7.35 14.13
C ASN A 162 -1.93 7.21 13.14
N LEU A 163 -2.04 6.11 12.40
CA LEU A 163 -3.22 5.85 11.56
C LEU A 163 -4.49 5.67 12.38
N LYS A 164 -4.39 5.35 13.68
CA LYS A 164 -5.54 5.18 14.59
C LYS A 164 -6.47 6.40 14.67
N TYR A 165 -6.00 7.58 14.28
CA TYR A 165 -6.79 8.82 14.28
C TYR A 165 -7.68 8.99 13.04
N LEU A 166 -7.50 8.15 12.01
CA LEU A 166 -8.24 8.24 10.75
C LEU A 166 -9.54 7.44 10.81
N THR A 167 -10.46 7.80 11.71
CA THR A 167 -11.65 6.99 12.03
C THR A 167 -12.65 6.85 10.87
N LYS A 168 -12.54 7.70 9.83
CA LYS A 168 -13.35 7.67 8.61
C LYS A 168 -12.75 6.78 7.50
N LEU A 169 -11.60 6.16 7.75
CA LEU A 169 -10.87 5.40 6.73
C LEU A 169 -11.62 4.12 6.35
N GLU A 170 -11.98 3.99 5.08
CA GLU A 170 -12.71 2.87 4.51
C GLU A 170 -11.80 1.92 3.73
N GLN A 171 -10.76 2.48 3.09
CA GLN A 171 -9.79 1.75 2.28
C GLN A 171 -8.36 2.13 2.65
N LEU A 172 -7.54 1.13 2.96
CA LEU A 172 -6.14 1.32 3.35
C LEU A 172 -5.23 0.33 2.63
N SER A 173 -4.26 0.87 1.89
CA SER A 173 -3.19 0.11 1.24
C SER A 173 -1.83 0.44 1.84
N LEU A 174 -1.20 -0.56 2.45
CA LEU A 174 0.09 -0.49 3.13
C LEU A 174 1.05 -1.61 2.69
N GLN A 175 0.76 -2.29 1.58
CA GLN A 175 1.60 -3.37 1.09
C GLN A 175 3.02 -2.92 0.71
N PHE A 176 3.99 -3.83 0.79
CA PHE A 176 5.40 -3.55 0.51
C PHE A 176 5.94 -2.42 1.38
N ASN A 177 5.87 -2.63 2.69
CA ASN A 177 6.48 -1.79 3.73
C ASN A 177 7.21 -2.71 4.74
N GLU A 178 7.60 -2.18 5.90
CA GLU A 178 8.29 -2.91 6.96
C GLU A 178 7.47 -2.96 8.27
N ILE A 179 6.14 -2.96 8.16
CA ILE A 179 5.23 -2.85 9.31
C ILE A 179 5.20 -4.16 10.10
N ILE A 180 5.30 -4.05 11.43
CA ILE A 180 5.18 -5.18 12.37
C ILE A 180 3.86 -5.08 13.16
N ASP A 181 3.58 -3.90 13.70
CA ASP A 181 2.40 -3.67 14.54
C ASP A 181 1.24 -3.05 13.74
N ILE A 182 0.10 -3.73 13.75
CA ILE A 182 -1.16 -3.28 13.15
C ILE A 182 -2.25 -3.02 14.21
N SER A 183 -1.86 -2.83 15.48
CA SER A 183 -2.77 -2.55 16.59
C SER A 183 -3.68 -1.34 16.36
N PHE A 184 -3.27 -0.39 15.50
CA PHE A 184 -4.06 0.77 15.12
C PHE A 184 -5.40 0.41 14.45
N VAL A 185 -5.49 -0.75 13.78
CA VAL A 185 -6.68 -1.13 12.99
C VAL A 185 -7.93 -1.27 13.87
N LYS A 186 -7.78 -1.63 15.14
CA LYS A 186 -8.91 -1.71 16.09
C LYS A 186 -9.62 -0.37 16.31
N HIS A 187 -8.99 0.74 15.91
CA HIS A 187 -9.53 2.10 16.00
C HIS A 187 -10.10 2.61 14.68
N LEU A 188 -10.23 1.77 13.65
CA LEU A 188 -10.74 2.13 12.33
C LEU A 188 -12.12 1.47 12.09
N PRO A 189 -13.21 1.99 12.69
CA PRO A 189 -14.52 1.32 12.62
C PRO A 189 -15.12 1.27 11.21
N ALA A 190 -14.69 2.16 10.31
CA ALA A 190 -15.18 2.23 8.94
C ALA A 190 -14.40 1.35 7.95
N ILE A 191 -13.31 0.69 8.39
CA ILE A 191 -12.42 -0.02 7.47
C ILE A 191 -13.12 -1.24 6.85
N LYS A 192 -13.11 -1.29 5.51
CA LYS A 192 -13.71 -2.37 4.72
C LYS A 192 -12.70 -3.06 3.82
N GLN A 193 -11.66 -2.34 3.39
CA GLN A 193 -10.62 -2.86 2.52
C GLN A 193 -9.24 -2.59 3.11
N LEU A 194 -8.46 -3.65 3.29
CA LEU A 194 -7.15 -3.58 3.94
C LEU A 194 -6.12 -4.44 3.21
N GLN A 195 -5.13 -3.80 2.59
CA GLN A 195 -4.02 -4.45 1.89
C GLN A 195 -2.74 -4.29 2.73
N LEU A 196 -2.22 -5.41 3.24
CA LEU A 196 -1.07 -5.47 4.16
C LEU A 196 0.01 -6.46 3.68
N GLN A 197 -0.09 -6.97 2.45
CA GLN A 197 0.86 -7.96 1.96
C GLN A 197 2.29 -7.45 1.87
N ASN A 198 3.28 -8.33 1.99
CA ASN A 198 4.70 -7.97 2.00
C ASN A 198 5.03 -6.95 3.11
N ASN A 199 4.78 -7.37 4.35
CA ASN A 199 5.16 -6.65 5.57
C ASN A 199 5.79 -7.65 6.56
N LYS A 200 6.03 -7.21 7.79
CA LYS A 200 6.65 -7.99 8.87
C LYS A 200 5.65 -8.36 9.98
N ILE A 201 4.36 -8.47 9.66
CA ILE A 201 3.28 -8.66 10.64
C ILE A 201 3.30 -10.09 11.18
N MET A 202 3.21 -10.23 12.50
CA MET A 202 3.19 -11.53 13.18
C MET A 202 1.84 -11.87 13.83
N SER A 203 1.04 -10.85 14.15
CA SER A 203 -0.24 -10.99 14.86
C SER A 203 -1.36 -10.25 14.13
N VAL A 204 -2.54 -10.87 14.11
CA VAL A 204 -3.77 -10.33 13.52
C VAL A 204 -4.86 -10.08 14.55
N GLN A 205 -4.53 -10.06 15.85
CA GLN A 205 -5.51 -9.82 16.92
C GLN A 205 -6.31 -8.53 16.70
N ALA A 206 -5.64 -7.47 16.23
CA ALA A 206 -6.26 -6.18 15.97
C ALA A 206 -7.34 -6.19 14.89
N LEU A 207 -7.43 -7.26 14.10
CA LEU A 207 -8.39 -7.42 13.00
C LEU A 207 -9.67 -8.15 13.42
N GLU A 208 -9.75 -8.68 14.65
CA GLU A 208 -10.86 -9.50 15.14
C GLU A 208 -12.22 -8.81 15.02
N PHE A 209 -12.29 -7.52 15.31
CA PHE A 209 -13.54 -6.76 15.36
C PHE A 209 -14.00 -6.25 13.99
N ALA A 210 -13.10 -6.19 13.00
CA ALA A 210 -13.41 -5.62 11.71
C ALA A 210 -14.10 -6.62 10.77
N ASN A 211 -14.95 -6.10 9.88
CA ASN A 211 -15.60 -6.87 8.82
C ASN A 211 -15.10 -6.40 7.46
N PHE A 212 -14.39 -7.27 6.74
CA PHE A 212 -13.68 -6.89 5.52
C PHE A 212 -14.40 -7.37 4.27
N ASN A 213 -14.64 -6.44 3.34
CA ASN A 213 -15.00 -6.74 1.96
C ASN A 213 -13.78 -7.18 1.15
N GLU A 214 -12.59 -6.77 1.60
CA GLU A 214 -11.31 -7.19 1.04
C GLU A 214 -10.20 -7.13 2.09
N LEU A 215 -9.45 -8.22 2.26
CA LEU A 215 -8.30 -8.28 3.15
C LEU A 215 -7.20 -9.10 2.51
N ASN A 216 -5.99 -8.56 2.48
CA ASN A 216 -4.81 -9.25 1.96
C ASN A 216 -3.66 -9.19 2.95
N LEU A 217 -3.28 -10.37 3.48
CA LEU A 217 -2.20 -10.52 4.45
C LEU A 217 -1.05 -11.38 3.90
N LYS A 218 -1.02 -11.65 2.59
CA LYS A 218 0.01 -12.48 1.93
C LYS A 218 1.42 -12.00 2.30
N GLN A 219 2.38 -12.93 2.35
CA GLN A 219 3.79 -12.58 2.53
C GLN A 219 4.02 -11.73 3.79
N ASN A 220 3.49 -12.22 4.92
CA ASN A 220 3.78 -11.76 6.29
C ASN A 220 4.27 -12.95 7.13
N TYR A 221 4.52 -12.74 8.42
CA TYR A 221 5.00 -13.76 9.37
C TYR A 221 3.90 -14.18 10.36
N ILE A 222 2.64 -14.16 9.93
CA ILE A 222 1.49 -14.45 10.79
C ILE A 222 1.48 -15.94 11.14
N GLN A 223 1.54 -16.22 12.45
CA GLN A 223 1.55 -17.59 12.96
C GLN A 223 0.15 -18.08 13.33
N ASN A 224 -0.71 -17.18 13.80
CA ASN A 224 -2.04 -17.50 14.30
C ASN A 224 -3.12 -16.65 13.63
N PHE A 225 -4.00 -17.30 12.87
CA PHE A 225 -5.13 -16.67 12.20
C PHE A 225 -6.46 -16.78 12.97
N ASN A 226 -6.46 -17.37 14.18
CA ASN A 226 -7.66 -17.53 15.00
C ASN A 226 -8.46 -16.25 15.23
N PRO A 227 -7.84 -15.09 15.49
CA PRO A 227 -8.60 -13.85 15.71
C PRO A 227 -9.45 -13.46 14.49
N ILE A 228 -9.11 -13.95 13.30
CA ILE A 228 -9.86 -13.68 12.07
C ILE A 228 -10.43 -14.95 11.44
N CYS A 229 -10.69 -16.01 12.22
CA CYS A 229 -11.18 -17.29 11.71
C CYS A 229 -12.50 -17.20 10.91
N LYS A 230 -13.33 -16.18 11.18
CA LYS A 230 -14.53 -15.84 10.41
C LYS A 230 -14.24 -15.44 8.96
N HIS A 231 -13.04 -14.91 8.70
CA HIS A 231 -12.57 -14.41 7.42
C HIS A 231 -11.87 -15.52 6.58
N LYS A 232 -12.51 -16.69 6.47
CA LYS A 232 -11.92 -17.91 5.86
C LYS A 232 -11.37 -17.69 4.45
N LYS A 233 -12.02 -16.84 3.64
CA LYS A 233 -11.58 -16.49 2.29
C LYS A 233 -10.16 -15.91 2.29
N TYR A 234 -9.94 -14.86 3.08
CA TYR A 234 -8.67 -14.13 3.11
C TYR A 234 -7.55 -14.92 3.78
N ILE A 235 -7.88 -15.77 4.75
CA ILE A 235 -6.93 -16.69 5.36
C ILE A 235 -6.34 -17.63 4.29
N LYS A 236 -7.20 -18.28 3.49
CA LYS A 236 -6.75 -19.18 2.41
C LYS A 236 -5.83 -18.48 1.41
N GLU A 237 -6.18 -17.25 1.05
CA GLU A 237 -5.39 -16.44 0.12
C GLU A 237 -4.06 -15.98 0.73
N SER A 238 -4.00 -15.71 2.04
CA SER A 238 -2.80 -15.19 2.72
C SER A 238 -1.68 -16.22 2.87
N TYR A 239 -2.00 -17.51 2.78
CA TYR A 239 -1.00 -18.56 2.65
C TYR A 239 -0.37 -18.52 1.26
N ASN A 240 0.82 -17.93 1.16
CA ASN A 240 1.62 -18.05 -0.04
C ASN A 240 2.09 -19.52 -0.18
N LEU A 241 1.56 -20.22 -1.20
CA LEU A 241 1.87 -21.62 -1.55
C LEU A 241 3.30 -21.80 -2.11
N ALA A 242 4.13 -20.76 -2.11
CA ALA A 242 5.48 -20.76 -2.68
C ALA A 242 6.44 -21.76 -2.01
N ASP A 243 6.15 -22.19 -0.77
CA ASP A 243 6.73 -23.44 -0.26
C ASP A 243 5.76 -24.10 0.75
N GLN A 244 4.78 -24.82 0.22
CA GLN A 244 3.78 -25.57 1.00
C GLN A 244 4.39 -26.59 1.98
N ASN A 245 5.69 -26.87 1.86
CA ASN A 245 6.40 -27.87 2.62
C ASN A 245 7.33 -27.29 3.68
N THR A 246 7.44 -25.98 3.88
CA THR A 246 8.22 -25.47 5.03
C THR A 246 7.61 -25.95 6.35
N PRO A 247 8.44 -26.25 7.37
CA PRO A 247 7.94 -26.72 8.67
C PRO A 247 6.88 -25.78 9.27
N THR A 248 7.09 -24.48 9.12
CA THR A 248 6.17 -23.43 9.56
C THR A 248 4.81 -23.53 8.88
N ASN A 249 4.75 -23.74 7.55
CA ASN A 249 3.49 -23.87 6.83
C ASN A 249 2.75 -25.18 7.17
N ILE A 250 3.48 -26.26 7.47
CA ILE A 250 2.88 -27.52 7.91
C ILE A 250 2.29 -27.36 9.32
N LEU A 251 3.02 -26.75 10.25
CA LEU A 251 2.54 -26.46 11.60
C LEU A 251 1.29 -25.56 11.59
N ILE A 252 1.24 -24.57 10.70
CA ILE A 252 0.07 -23.72 10.57
C ILE A 252 -1.15 -24.50 10.02
N LYS A 253 -0.97 -25.38 9.02
CA LYS A 253 -2.05 -26.26 8.53
C LYS A 253 -2.59 -27.17 9.63
N ILE A 254 -1.72 -27.69 10.50
CA ILE A 254 -2.12 -28.48 11.67
C ILE A 254 -2.95 -27.62 12.61
N GLN A 255 -2.47 -26.41 12.95
CA GLN A 255 -3.15 -25.48 13.83
C GLN A 255 -4.56 -25.15 13.30
N MET A 256 -4.70 -24.87 12.00
CA MET A 256 -6.01 -24.62 11.38
C MET A 256 -6.99 -25.79 11.53
N LYS A 257 -6.51 -27.03 11.35
CA LYS A 257 -7.37 -28.22 11.51
C LYS A 257 -7.77 -28.41 12.97
N LEU A 258 -6.85 -28.20 13.92
CA LEU A 258 -7.15 -28.22 15.35
C LEU A 258 -8.19 -27.15 15.75
N ASN A 259 -8.07 -25.94 15.21
CA ASN A 259 -9.03 -24.87 15.46
C ASN A 259 -10.40 -25.17 14.82
N ALA A 260 -10.42 -25.80 13.63
CA ALA A 260 -11.65 -26.24 12.99
C ALA A 260 -12.37 -27.34 13.80
N ILE A 261 -11.61 -28.21 14.48
CA ILE A 261 -12.16 -29.18 15.44
C ILE A 261 -12.74 -28.44 16.65
N HIS A 262 -11.98 -27.52 17.25
CA HIS A 262 -12.45 -26.78 18.43
C HIS A 262 -13.75 -25.99 18.17
N ASN A 263 -13.91 -25.45 16.96
CA ASN A 263 -15.07 -24.63 16.59
C ASN A 263 -16.23 -25.43 15.94
N ALA A 264 -16.12 -26.75 15.80
CA ALA A 264 -17.19 -27.55 15.21
C ALA A 264 -18.31 -27.81 16.23
N GLU A 265 -19.55 -27.52 15.82
CA GLU A 265 -20.76 -27.51 16.67
C GLU A 265 -21.16 -28.90 17.18
N ASP A 266 -20.75 -29.98 16.50
CA ASP A 266 -21.04 -31.36 16.91
C ASP A 266 -19.82 -32.30 16.84
N LYS A 267 -19.88 -33.38 17.64
CA LYS A 267 -18.84 -34.42 17.76
C LYS A 267 -18.58 -35.20 16.46
N THR A 268 -19.57 -35.34 15.60
CA THR A 268 -19.47 -36.04 14.30
C THR A 268 -18.62 -35.24 13.33
N LEU A 269 -18.81 -33.93 13.26
CA LEU A 269 -18.01 -33.02 12.46
C LEU A 269 -16.58 -32.92 12.99
N GLN A 270 -16.41 -32.88 14.32
CA GLN A 270 -15.09 -32.96 14.98
C GLN A 270 -14.33 -34.24 14.57
N MET A 271 -14.98 -35.40 14.69
CA MET A 271 -14.41 -36.71 14.29
C MET A 271 -14.02 -36.77 12.81
N LYS A 272 -14.87 -36.26 11.92
CA LYS A 272 -14.56 -36.18 10.48
C LYS A 272 -13.33 -35.33 10.21
N ILE A 273 -13.19 -34.19 10.87
CA ILE A 273 -12.00 -33.32 10.71
C ILE A 273 -10.75 -34.02 11.27
N LEU A 274 -10.85 -34.66 12.44
CA LEU A 274 -9.76 -35.45 13.05
C LEU A 274 -9.24 -36.54 12.13
N GLN A 275 -10.13 -37.27 11.44
CA GLN A 275 -9.75 -38.32 10.49
C GLN A 275 -8.99 -37.80 9.27
N THR A 276 -9.05 -36.49 8.96
CA THR A 276 -8.24 -35.89 7.90
C THR A 276 -6.81 -35.53 8.35
N ILE A 277 -6.48 -35.68 9.64
CA ILE A 277 -5.18 -35.33 10.21
C ILE A 277 -4.28 -36.59 10.21
N ASP A 278 -3.46 -36.73 9.17
CA ASP A 278 -2.41 -37.75 9.13
C ASP A 278 -1.10 -37.23 9.73
N ILE A 279 -0.88 -37.55 11.00
CA ILE A 279 0.30 -37.13 11.78
C ILE A 279 1.60 -37.64 11.14
N GLN A 280 1.61 -38.86 10.62
CA GLN A 280 2.81 -39.48 10.08
C GLN A 280 3.24 -38.80 8.77
N THR A 281 2.31 -38.61 7.85
CA THR A 281 2.57 -37.88 6.60
C THR A 281 3.05 -36.45 6.87
N MET A 282 2.52 -35.79 7.91
CA MET A 282 2.96 -34.43 8.28
C MET A 282 4.38 -34.42 8.87
N LYS A 283 4.71 -35.37 9.75
CA LYS A 283 6.06 -35.55 10.31
C LYS A 283 7.11 -35.78 9.21
N ASP A 284 6.77 -36.61 8.22
CA ASP A 284 7.66 -36.91 7.10
C ASP A 284 7.90 -35.68 6.21
N ARG A 285 6.85 -34.86 5.99
CA ARG A 285 6.98 -33.60 5.23
C ARG A 285 7.83 -32.56 5.96
N ILE A 286 7.66 -32.42 7.28
CA ILE A 286 8.49 -31.53 8.11
C ILE A 286 9.96 -31.97 8.02
N THR A 287 10.21 -33.26 8.25
CA THR A 287 11.57 -33.83 8.22
C THR A 287 12.24 -33.60 6.86
N LYS A 288 11.57 -33.92 5.75
CA LYS A 288 12.10 -33.70 4.39
C LYS A 288 12.43 -32.24 4.13
N SER A 289 11.61 -31.32 4.62
CA SER A 289 11.85 -29.88 4.44
C SER A 289 13.06 -29.38 5.23
N ILE A 290 13.18 -29.79 6.50
CA ILE A 290 14.34 -29.45 7.34
C ILE A 290 15.64 -29.95 6.70
N VAL A 291 15.66 -31.19 6.21
CA VAL A 291 16.82 -31.77 5.53
C VAL A 291 17.19 -30.94 4.30
N LYS A 292 16.20 -30.60 3.45
CA LYS A 292 16.43 -29.78 2.26
C LYS A 292 17.01 -28.40 2.60
N GLN A 293 16.50 -27.74 3.64
CA GLN A 293 17.00 -26.43 4.09
C GLN A 293 18.44 -26.52 4.62
N TYR A 294 18.75 -27.58 5.37
CA TYR A 294 20.09 -27.86 5.87
C TYR A 294 21.10 -28.04 4.74
N ASP A 295 20.76 -28.84 3.72
CA ASP A 295 21.65 -29.07 2.57
C ASP A 295 21.91 -27.80 1.75
N GLN A 296 20.91 -26.94 1.60
CA GLN A 296 21.07 -25.62 0.96
C GLN A 296 22.02 -24.71 1.74
N LEU A 297 21.84 -24.60 3.06
CA LEU A 297 22.73 -23.84 3.94
C LEU A 297 24.17 -24.37 3.87
N LYS A 298 24.35 -25.68 3.92
CA LYS A 298 25.66 -26.34 3.78
C LYS A 298 26.33 -25.99 2.45
N GLY A 299 25.57 -25.96 1.36
CA GLY A 299 26.03 -25.52 0.04
C GLY A 299 26.52 -24.07 0.04
N CYS A 300 25.73 -23.15 0.60
CA CYS A 300 26.10 -21.73 0.73
C CYS A 300 27.37 -21.54 1.57
N PHE A 301 27.51 -22.24 2.69
CA PHE A 301 28.73 -22.19 3.51
C PHE A 301 29.97 -22.66 2.73
N LYS A 302 29.83 -23.73 1.94
CA LYS A 302 30.94 -24.23 1.11
C LYS A 302 31.36 -23.21 0.05
N GLN A 303 30.40 -22.54 -0.59
CA GLN A 303 30.69 -21.46 -1.54
C GLN A 303 31.38 -20.27 -0.88
N LEU A 304 30.94 -19.87 0.32
CA LEU A 304 31.55 -18.80 1.08
C LEU A 304 33.00 -19.11 1.47
N ILE A 305 33.26 -20.34 1.95
CA ILE A 305 34.61 -20.81 2.28
C ILE A 305 35.52 -20.76 1.04
N ASN A 306 35.05 -21.27 -0.10
CA ASN A 306 35.82 -21.24 -1.33
C ASN A 306 36.12 -19.80 -1.78
N ALA A 307 35.15 -18.89 -1.69
CA ALA A 307 35.34 -17.49 -2.05
C ALA A 307 36.40 -16.80 -1.15
N LEU A 308 36.35 -17.05 0.16
CA LEU A 308 37.34 -16.53 1.11
C LEU A 308 38.75 -17.10 0.85
N GLN A 309 38.85 -18.39 0.52
CA GLN A 309 40.12 -19.03 0.16
C GLN A 309 40.71 -18.46 -1.12
N SER A 310 39.90 -18.24 -2.15
CA SER A 310 40.34 -17.60 -3.40
C SER A 310 40.80 -16.16 -3.19
N GLN A 311 40.10 -15.38 -2.35
CA GLN A 311 40.52 -14.02 -2.00
C GLN A 311 41.87 -14.01 -1.25
N TYR A 312 42.08 -14.94 -0.33
CA TYR A 312 43.35 -15.06 0.40
C TYR A 312 44.51 -15.40 -0.54
N GLN A 313 44.32 -16.30 -1.51
CA GLN A 313 45.33 -16.66 -2.51
C GLN A 313 45.68 -15.54 -3.49
N HIS A 314 44.80 -14.57 -3.71
CA HIS A 314 45.10 -13.39 -4.54
C HIS A 314 45.73 -12.22 -3.75
N SER A 315 45.81 -12.33 -2.43
CA SER A 315 46.42 -11.33 -1.54
C SER A 315 47.85 -11.66 -1.09
N GLN A 316 48.36 -12.84 -1.46
CA GLN A 316 49.77 -13.25 -1.33
C GLN A 316 50.49 -13.09 -2.67
#